data_AF-G5BDM2-F1
#
_entry.id   AF-G5BDM2-F1
#
_cell.length_a   1.000
_cell.length_b   1.000
_cell.length_c   1.000
_cell.angle_alpha   90.00
_cell.angle_beta   90.00
_cell.angle_gamma   90.00
#
_symmetry.space_group_name_H-M   'P 1'
#
loop_
_entity.id
_entity.type
_entity.pdbx_description
1 polymer ?
#
loop_
_entity_poly.entity_id
_entity_poly.type
_entity_poly.pdbx_seq_one_letter_code
_entity_poly.pdbx_strand_id
1 'polypeptide(L)'
;MCSKFTREGTSAVENLNEIQCMWFQTQCAQAYKAMNKFGEAFKKCHEIERHFIEITDDQFDFHTYCMRKITLRSYVDLLKLEDVLRQHPFYFKAARIAIEIYLKLHDNPLTDENKEHEADTANMSDKELKKLHNKQRRAQKKAQIEEEKKNAEKEKQQRNQKKKKDDDDEIGGPKEELTPEKLAKVETSLEEAIKFLTPLKNLVKNKIETHLFAFEIYFRKEKFLLMLQSVKRAFAIDSSHPWLYECMIQLFSTAVSESKDLPDTVRTVLKQEINRLFGATNPKNFNETFLKRNSDSLPHRLSAAKMVYYLDPSSQKRAIELATTLDESLTNRNLQTCMEVLEALCDGSLGDCEKLLKLIEQIVIRFSLMLWLSCLLDMKRI
;
A
#
# COMPACT_ATOMS: atom_id res chain seq x y z
N MET A 1 -10.40 -10.10 -23.30
CA MET A 1 -9.61 -9.65 -24.47
C MET A 1 -8.15 -10.07 -24.37
N CYS A 2 -7.46 -9.89 -23.24
CA CYS A 2 -6.04 -10.29 -23.10
C CYS A 2 -5.76 -11.76 -23.40
N SER A 3 -6.67 -12.69 -23.05
CA SER A 3 -6.53 -14.12 -23.32
C SER A 3 -6.45 -14.50 -24.80
N LYS A 4 -6.79 -13.59 -25.72
CA LYS A 4 -6.66 -13.81 -27.17
C LYS A 4 -5.23 -13.66 -27.68
N PHE A 5 -4.33 -13.08 -26.87
CA PHE A 5 -2.94 -12.80 -27.23
C PHE A 5 -1.94 -13.62 -26.39
N THR A 6 -2.44 -14.52 -25.55
CA THR A 6 -1.62 -15.39 -24.69
C THR A 6 -1.53 -16.80 -25.26
N ARG A 7 -0.44 -17.50 -24.98
CA ARG A 7 -0.19 -18.87 -25.48
C ARG A 7 -1.38 -19.80 -25.19
N GLU A 8 -1.81 -20.54 -26.22
CA GLU A 8 -2.87 -21.54 -26.11
C GLU A 8 -2.51 -22.63 -25.09
N GLY A 9 -3.50 -23.04 -24.28
CA GLY A 9 -3.33 -24.09 -23.27
C GLY A 9 -2.78 -23.63 -21.91
N THR A 10 -2.38 -22.37 -21.77
CA THR A 10 -2.02 -21.74 -20.47
C THR A 10 -2.97 -20.64 -20.09
N SER A 11 -3.17 -20.42 -18.78
CA SER A 11 -3.99 -19.30 -18.34
C SER A 11 -3.33 -17.98 -18.76
N ALA A 12 -4.15 -16.99 -19.13
CA ALA A 12 -3.63 -15.69 -19.53
C ALA A 12 -2.81 -15.02 -18.41
N VAL A 13 -3.17 -15.26 -17.15
CA VAL A 13 -2.48 -14.68 -15.98
C VAL A 13 -1.10 -15.30 -15.79
N GLU A 14 -0.96 -16.61 -15.96
CA GLU A 14 0.34 -17.29 -15.88
C GLU A 14 1.24 -16.86 -17.04
N ASN A 15 0.70 -16.82 -18.26
CA ASN A 15 1.48 -16.43 -19.42
C ASN A 15 1.96 -14.97 -19.33
N LEU A 16 1.12 -14.05 -18.84
CA LEU A 16 1.53 -12.66 -18.59
C LEU A 16 2.59 -12.54 -17.48
N ASN A 17 2.58 -13.46 -16.50
CA ASN A 17 3.64 -13.53 -15.50
C ASN A 17 4.95 -14.07 -16.10
N GLU A 18 4.89 -15.13 -16.91
CA GLU A 18 6.07 -15.71 -17.60
C GLU A 18 6.81 -14.68 -18.47
N ILE A 19 6.07 -13.79 -19.16
CA ILE A 19 6.66 -12.75 -20.01
C ILE A 19 7.04 -11.47 -19.24
N GLN A 20 7.07 -11.51 -17.90
CA GLN A 20 7.42 -10.37 -17.03
C GLN A 20 6.57 -9.11 -17.28
N CYS A 21 5.25 -9.27 -17.49
CA CYS A 21 4.32 -8.18 -17.81
C CYS A 21 3.96 -7.33 -16.56
N MET A 22 4.92 -6.56 -16.06
CA MET A 22 4.79 -5.79 -14.81
C MET A 22 3.68 -4.71 -14.86
N TRP A 23 3.37 -4.15 -16.02
CA TRP A 23 2.27 -3.17 -16.12
C TRP A 23 0.93 -3.80 -15.78
N PHE A 24 0.68 -5.03 -16.22
CA PHE A 24 -0.55 -5.75 -15.94
C PHE A 24 -0.61 -6.13 -14.45
N GLN A 25 0.50 -6.65 -13.92
CA GLN A 25 0.60 -7.07 -12.52
C GLN A 25 0.42 -5.89 -11.55
N THR A 26 1.02 -4.73 -11.84
CA THR A 26 0.86 -3.53 -10.99
C THR A 26 -0.58 -3.02 -10.98
N GLN A 27 -1.28 -3.04 -12.12
CA GLN A 27 -2.69 -2.66 -12.18
C GLN A 27 -3.60 -3.69 -11.48
N CYS A 28 -3.31 -4.98 -11.62
CA CYS A 28 -4.00 -6.03 -10.87
C CYS A 28 -3.80 -5.86 -9.35
N ALA A 29 -2.58 -5.60 -8.89
CA ALA A 29 -2.29 -5.36 -7.48
C ALA A 29 -3.11 -4.18 -6.92
N GLN A 30 -3.17 -3.07 -7.67
CA GLN A 30 -3.95 -1.90 -7.30
C GLN A 30 -5.47 -2.22 -7.26
N ALA A 31 -5.98 -2.95 -8.25
CA ALA A 31 -7.38 -3.35 -8.31
C ALA A 31 -7.75 -4.30 -7.15
N TYR A 32 -6.91 -5.29 -6.86
CA TYR A 32 -7.14 -6.21 -5.73
C TYR A 32 -7.09 -5.48 -4.39
N LYS A 33 -6.17 -4.52 -4.22
CA LYS A 33 -6.15 -3.64 -3.05
C LYS A 33 -7.48 -2.88 -2.90
N ALA A 34 -8.01 -2.31 -3.99
CA ALA A 34 -9.27 -1.57 -3.97
C ALA A 34 -10.48 -2.46 -3.63
N MET A 35 -10.41 -3.76 -3.94
CA MET A 35 -11.43 -4.76 -3.58
C MET A 35 -11.22 -5.39 -2.20
N ASN A 36 -10.28 -4.88 -1.39
CA ASN A 36 -9.84 -5.47 -0.11
C ASN A 36 -9.36 -6.94 -0.21
N LYS A 37 -8.96 -7.39 -1.41
CA LYS A 37 -8.40 -8.73 -1.64
C LYS A 37 -6.89 -8.72 -1.41
N PHE A 38 -6.49 -8.53 -0.16
CA PHE A 38 -5.09 -8.28 0.21
C PHE A 38 -4.14 -9.42 -0.16
N GLY A 39 -4.55 -10.68 0.01
CA GLY A 39 -3.72 -11.83 -0.37
C GLY A 39 -3.36 -11.86 -1.86
N GLU A 40 -4.33 -11.56 -2.74
CA GLU A 40 -4.10 -11.52 -4.19
C GLU A 40 -3.25 -10.31 -4.60
N ALA A 41 -3.47 -9.17 -3.93
CA ALA A 41 -2.64 -7.98 -4.14
C ALA A 41 -1.16 -8.26 -3.75
N PHE A 42 -0.92 -8.94 -2.62
CA PHE A 42 0.42 -9.34 -2.24
C PHE A 42 1.05 -10.31 -3.21
N LYS A 43 0.30 -11.33 -3.65
CA LYS A 43 0.79 -12.25 -4.67
C LYS A 43 1.33 -11.50 -5.89
N LYS A 44 0.59 -10.49 -6.38
CA LYS A 44 1.06 -9.65 -7.50
C LYS A 44 2.27 -8.78 -7.16
N CYS A 45 2.37 -8.23 -5.96
CA CYS A 45 3.56 -7.46 -5.54
C CYS A 45 4.81 -8.34 -5.43
N HIS A 46 4.67 -9.56 -4.90
CA HIS A 46 5.76 -10.52 -4.79
C HIS A 46 6.15 -11.14 -6.14
N GLU A 47 5.21 -11.35 -7.06
CA GLU A 47 5.53 -11.70 -8.45
C GLU A 47 6.42 -10.63 -9.11
N ILE A 48 6.13 -9.34 -8.89
CA ILE A 48 6.95 -8.25 -9.41
C ILE A 48 8.35 -8.27 -8.78
N GLU A 49 8.47 -8.44 -7.46
CA GLU A 49 9.79 -8.55 -6.81
C GLU A 49 10.58 -9.76 -7.34
N ARG A 50 9.93 -10.89 -7.62
CA ARG A 50 10.58 -12.05 -8.24
C ARG A 50 11.17 -11.71 -9.61
N HIS A 51 10.47 -10.94 -10.44
CA HIS A 51 11.03 -10.47 -11.71
C HIS A 51 12.27 -9.62 -11.51
N PHE A 52 12.31 -8.75 -10.49
CA PHE A 52 13.53 -7.97 -10.18
C PHE A 52 14.68 -8.85 -9.70
N ILE A 53 14.40 -9.92 -8.94
CA ILE A 53 15.41 -10.92 -8.55
C ILE A 53 15.94 -11.65 -9.79
N GLU A 54 15.05 -12.19 -10.63
CA GLU A 54 15.41 -12.91 -11.85
C GLU A 54 16.24 -12.03 -12.81
N ILE A 55 15.84 -10.78 -13.06
CA ILE A 55 16.62 -9.84 -13.88
C ILE A 55 18.01 -9.57 -13.26
N THR A 56 18.09 -9.45 -11.94
CA THR A 56 19.39 -9.25 -11.26
C THR A 56 20.30 -10.47 -11.45
N ASP A 57 19.74 -11.68 -11.38
CA ASP A 57 20.49 -12.94 -11.52
C ASP A 57 20.93 -13.18 -12.97
N ASP A 58 20.13 -12.75 -13.97
CA ASP A 58 20.44 -12.84 -15.40
C ASP A 58 21.79 -12.17 -15.78
N GLN A 59 22.27 -11.23 -14.96
CA GLN A 59 23.57 -10.59 -15.20
C GLN A 59 24.77 -11.55 -15.10
N PHE A 60 24.61 -12.68 -14.39
CA PHE A 60 25.72 -13.56 -14.03
C PHE A 60 26.42 -14.17 -15.26
N ASP A 61 25.65 -14.60 -16.26
CA ASP A 61 26.17 -15.15 -17.51
C ASP A 61 26.98 -14.11 -18.31
N PHE A 62 26.65 -12.83 -18.15
CA PHE A 62 27.32 -11.75 -18.86
C PHE A 62 28.72 -11.45 -18.33
N HIS A 63 29.05 -11.86 -17.10
CA HIS A 63 30.39 -11.66 -16.54
C HIS A 63 31.48 -12.36 -17.37
N THR A 64 31.23 -13.59 -17.83
CA THR A 64 32.19 -14.30 -18.70
C THR A 64 31.97 -14.01 -20.17
N TYR A 65 30.71 -13.89 -20.59
CA TYR A 65 30.36 -13.62 -21.99
C TYR A 65 30.94 -12.31 -22.51
N CYS A 66 30.79 -11.21 -21.76
CA CYS A 66 31.26 -9.90 -22.18
C CYS A 66 32.78 -9.80 -22.25
N MET A 67 33.50 -10.52 -21.39
CA MET A 67 34.96 -10.63 -21.45
C MET A 67 35.41 -11.37 -22.71
N ARG A 68 34.73 -12.46 -23.07
CA ARG A 68 35.01 -13.23 -24.29
C ARG A 68 34.65 -12.48 -25.58
N LYS A 69 33.57 -11.69 -25.57
CA LYS A 69 33.10 -10.92 -26.73
C LYS A 69 33.62 -9.50 -26.80
N ILE A 70 34.37 -9.06 -25.78
CA ILE A 70 35.02 -7.74 -25.71
C ILE A 70 34.00 -6.60 -25.83
N THR A 71 32.79 -6.80 -25.29
CA THR A 71 31.72 -5.80 -25.25
C THR A 71 31.73 -5.01 -23.94
N LEU A 72 32.93 -4.57 -23.51
CA LEU A 72 33.19 -4.05 -22.17
C LEU A 72 32.40 -2.78 -21.81
N ARG A 73 32.11 -1.90 -22.78
CA ARG A 73 31.28 -0.71 -22.55
C ARG A 73 29.88 -1.11 -22.11
N SER A 74 29.22 -1.96 -22.89
CA SER A 74 27.89 -2.48 -22.58
C SER A 74 27.85 -3.31 -21.30
N TYR A 75 28.94 -4.03 -20.99
CA TYR A 75 29.06 -4.77 -19.73
C TYR A 75 29.05 -3.85 -18.52
N VAL A 76 29.87 -2.79 -18.53
CA VAL A 76 29.89 -1.82 -17.43
C VAL A 76 28.57 -1.07 -17.33
N ASP A 77 27.92 -0.77 -18.45
CA ASP A 77 26.58 -0.17 -18.46
C ASP A 77 25.52 -1.11 -17.85
N LEU A 78 25.59 -2.42 -18.14
CA LEU A 78 24.75 -3.43 -17.48
C LEU A 78 24.99 -3.44 -15.96
N LEU A 79 26.24 -3.51 -15.49
CA LEU A 79 26.53 -3.51 -14.05
C LEU A 79 25.97 -2.25 -13.35
N LYS A 80 26.14 -1.08 -13.98
CA LYS A 80 25.58 0.18 -13.45
C LYS A 80 24.06 0.18 -13.43
N LEU A 81 23.41 -0.46 -14.40
CA LEU A 81 21.95 -0.60 -14.44
C LEU A 81 21.48 -1.52 -13.30
N GLU A 82 22.14 -2.66 -13.11
CA GLU A 82 21.78 -3.65 -12.08
C GLU A 82 21.91 -3.06 -10.66
N ASP A 83 22.97 -2.28 -10.40
CA ASP A 83 23.18 -1.58 -9.12
C ASP A 83 22.00 -0.68 -8.71
N VAL A 84 21.20 -0.22 -9.69
CA VAL A 84 20.07 0.67 -9.49
C VAL A 84 18.75 0.12 -10.03
N LEU A 85 18.66 -1.19 -10.32
CA LEU A 85 17.53 -1.79 -11.03
C LEU A 85 16.18 -1.47 -10.35
N ARG A 86 16.13 -1.54 -9.02
CA ARG A 86 14.94 -1.26 -8.20
C ARG A 86 14.58 0.24 -8.10
N GLN A 87 15.30 1.14 -8.78
CA GLN A 87 14.83 2.51 -9.03
C GLN A 87 13.67 2.55 -10.03
N HIS A 88 13.49 1.49 -10.82
CA HIS A 88 12.47 1.45 -11.86
C HIS A 88 11.05 1.69 -11.28
N PRO A 89 10.19 2.50 -11.95
CA PRO A 89 8.86 2.85 -11.44
C PRO A 89 7.94 1.66 -11.11
N PHE A 90 8.12 0.51 -11.78
CA PHE A 90 7.35 -0.70 -11.46
C PHE A 90 7.66 -1.22 -10.05
N TYR A 91 8.92 -1.17 -9.61
CA TYR A 91 9.29 -1.54 -8.26
C TYR A 91 8.61 -0.62 -7.25
N PHE A 92 8.71 0.71 -7.45
CA PHE A 92 8.08 1.69 -6.57
C PHE A 92 6.55 1.50 -6.47
N LYS A 93 5.86 1.22 -7.58
CA LYS A 93 4.41 0.96 -7.58
C LYS A 93 4.06 -0.29 -6.77
N ALA A 94 4.80 -1.38 -6.96
CA ALA A 94 4.58 -2.64 -6.23
C ALA A 94 4.88 -2.47 -4.74
N ALA A 95 6.04 -1.89 -4.40
CA ALA A 95 6.45 -1.65 -3.02
C ALA A 95 5.47 -0.74 -2.28
N ARG A 96 4.97 0.32 -2.93
CA ARG A 96 3.94 1.20 -2.35
C ARG A 96 2.68 0.41 -1.97
N ILE A 97 2.14 -0.36 -2.90
CA ILE A 97 0.93 -1.17 -2.66
C ILE A 97 1.18 -2.18 -1.54
N ALA A 98 2.31 -2.88 -1.57
CA ALA A 98 2.66 -3.86 -0.55
C ALA A 98 2.77 -3.24 0.84
N ILE A 99 3.51 -2.13 0.98
CA ILE A 99 3.71 -1.44 2.26
C ILE A 99 2.37 -0.95 2.82
N GLU A 100 1.54 -0.32 2.00
CA GLU A 100 0.22 0.17 2.43
C GLU A 100 -0.68 -0.98 2.94
N ILE A 101 -0.64 -2.15 2.29
CA ILE A 101 -1.41 -3.31 2.73
C ILE A 101 -0.83 -3.88 4.03
N TYR A 102 0.50 -4.02 4.15
CA TYR A 102 1.13 -4.50 5.38
C TYR A 102 0.85 -3.60 6.58
N LEU A 103 0.84 -2.27 6.39
CA LEU A 103 0.45 -1.31 7.42
C LEU A 103 -1.00 -1.52 7.85
N LYS A 104 -1.92 -1.64 6.89
CA LYS A 104 -3.34 -1.89 7.18
C LYS A 104 -3.58 -3.21 7.93
N LEU A 105 -2.87 -4.28 7.55
CA LEU A 105 -2.98 -5.58 8.21
C LEU A 105 -2.39 -5.59 9.62
N HIS A 106 -1.36 -4.77 9.86
CA HIS A 106 -0.81 -4.61 11.19
C HIS A 106 -1.80 -3.88 12.12
N ASP A 107 -2.45 -2.82 11.63
CA ASP A 107 -3.40 -2.04 12.43
C ASP A 107 -4.71 -2.80 12.66
N ASN A 108 -5.18 -3.48 11.61
CA ASN A 108 -6.39 -4.30 11.64
C ASN A 108 -6.03 -5.73 11.18
N PRO A 109 -5.54 -6.58 12.10
CA PRO A 109 -5.32 -7.99 11.80
C PRO A 109 -6.61 -8.61 11.27
N LEU A 110 -6.50 -9.45 10.23
CA LEU A 110 -7.67 -10.18 9.72
C LEU A 110 -8.27 -11.01 10.85
N THR A 111 -9.40 -10.56 11.38
CA THR A 111 -10.26 -11.40 12.21
C THR A 111 -10.66 -12.58 11.36
N ASP A 112 -10.40 -13.81 11.84
CA ASP A 112 -10.85 -15.02 11.15
C ASP A 112 -12.33 -14.87 10.81
N GLU A 113 -12.68 -15.11 9.54
CA GLU A 113 -14.04 -15.10 8.98
C GLU A 113 -15.04 -15.96 9.79
N ASN A 114 -14.54 -16.76 10.74
CA ASN A 114 -15.33 -17.52 11.71
C ASN A 114 -16.13 -16.65 12.69
N LYS A 115 -15.70 -15.43 13.02
CA LYS A 115 -16.42 -14.59 14.01
C LYS A 115 -17.67 -13.90 13.45
N GLU A 116 -17.70 -13.56 12.16
CA GLU A 116 -18.91 -13.02 11.51
C GLU A 116 -19.96 -14.12 11.29
N HIS A 117 -19.52 -15.36 11.02
CA HIS A 117 -20.42 -16.50 10.91
C HIS A 117 -21.04 -16.94 12.26
N GLU A 118 -20.39 -16.70 13.40
CA GLU A 118 -20.97 -16.98 14.73
C GLU A 118 -22.07 -15.97 15.12
N ALA A 119 -21.96 -14.71 14.70
CA ALA A 119 -22.97 -13.68 14.98
C ALA A 119 -24.26 -13.87 14.14
N ASP A 120 -24.13 -14.30 12.88
CA ASP A 120 -25.28 -14.57 11.99
C ASP A 120 -25.96 -15.93 12.26
N THR A 121 -25.28 -16.87 12.91
CA THR A 121 -25.87 -18.18 13.28
C THR A 121 -26.64 -18.16 14.60
N ALA A 122 -26.44 -17.14 15.45
CA ALA A 122 -27.15 -16.99 16.72
C ALA A 122 -28.61 -16.51 16.56
N ASN A 123 -29.00 -15.96 15.40
CA ASN A 123 -30.32 -15.38 15.15
C ASN A 123 -31.24 -16.23 14.23
N MET A 124 -30.86 -17.47 13.90
CA MET A 124 -31.60 -18.32 12.95
C MET A 124 -32.27 -19.52 13.64
N SER A 125 -33.50 -19.85 13.25
CA SER A 125 -34.25 -20.97 13.85
C SER A 125 -33.64 -22.36 13.51
N ASP A 126 -33.82 -23.34 14.40
CA ASP A 126 -33.26 -24.71 14.31
C ASP A 126 -33.49 -25.45 12.98
N LYS A 127 -34.54 -25.09 12.22
CA LYS A 127 -34.83 -25.68 10.91
C LYS A 127 -33.97 -25.12 9.78
N GLU A 128 -33.48 -23.89 9.91
CA GLU A 128 -32.64 -23.25 8.90
C GLU A 128 -31.15 -23.52 9.12
N LEU A 129 -30.71 -23.63 10.37
CA LEU A 129 -29.36 -24.10 10.73
C LEU A 129 -29.02 -25.47 10.14
N LYS A 130 -29.96 -26.44 10.17
CA LYS A 130 -29.75 -27.76 9.55
C LYS A 130 -29.69 -27.72 8.02
N LYS A 131 -30.43 -26.81 7.37
CA LYS A 131 -30.36 -26.60 5.91
C LYS A 131 -29.04 -25.92 5.53
N LEU A 132 -28.59 -24.94 6.32
CA LEU A 132 -27.36 -24.20 6.07
C LEU A 132 -26.12 -25.10 6.27
N HIS A 133 -26.06 -25.89 7.35
CA HIS A 133 -24.99 -26.86 7.57
C HIS A 133 -24.92 -27.95 6.49
N ASN A 134 -26.05 -28.44 5.99
CA ASN A 134 -26.06 -29.38 4.87
C ASN A 134 -25.65 -28.73 3.54
N LYS A 135 -25.97 -27.46 3.33
CA LYS A 135 -25.53 -26.68 2.16
C LYS A 135 -24.04 -26.36 2.22
N GLN A 136 -23.52 -25.94 3.38
CA GLN A 136 -22.10 -25.73 3.64
C GLN A 136 -21.29 -27.01 3.54
N ARG A 137 -21.72 -28.13 4.12
CA ARG A 137 -21.03 -29.42 3.96
C ARG A 137 -20.98 -29.89 2.52
N ARG A 138 -22.04 -29.64 1.73
CA ARG A 138 -22.04 -29.94 0.28
C ARG A 138 -21.14 -28.99 -0.51
N ALA A 139 -21.08 -27.72 -0.15
CA ALA A 139 -20.18 -26.74 -0.77
C ALA A 139 -18.71 -27.03 -0.43
N GLN A 140 -18.38 -27.31 0.83
CA GLN A 140 -17.05 -27.70 1.27
C GLN A 140 -16.60 -29.02 0.65
N LYS A 141 -17.46 -30.05 0.59
CA LYS A 141 -17.11 -31.30 -0.11
C LYS A 141 -16.90 -31.07 -1.61
N LYS A 142 -17.67 -30.20 -2.26
CA LYS A 142 -17.45 -29.85 -3.67
C LYS A 142 -16.16 -29.08 -3.88
N ALA A 143 -15.84 -28.12 -3.01
CA ALA A 143 -14.61 -27.36 -3.05
C ALA A 143 -13.39 -28.27 -2.81
N GLN A 144 -13.42 -29.15 -1.81
CA GLN A 144 -12.36 -30.13 -1.56
C GLN A 144 -12.17 -31.09 -2.74
N ILE A 145 -13.24 -31.59 -3.36
CA ILE A 145 -13.13 -32.45 -4.55
C ILE A 145 -12.57 -31.68 -5.75
N GLU A 146 -12.91 -30.41 -5.92
CA GLU A 146 -12.37 -29.57 -7.00
C GLU A 146 -10.89 -29.21 -6.77
N GLU A 147 -10.51 -28.99 -5.51
CA GLU A 147 -9.14 -28.69 -5.08
C GLU A 147 -8.24 -29.94 -5.14
N GLU A 148 -8.74 -31.12 -4.74
CA GLU A 148 -8.06 -32.40 -4.94
C GLU A 148 -7.90 -32.73 -6.42
N LYS A 149 -8.89 -32.42 -7.27
CA LYS A 149 -8.76 -32.58 -8.73
C LYS A 149 -7.72 -31.63 -9.32
N LYS A 150 -7.69 -30.37 -8.89
CA LYS A 150 -6.67 -29.39 -9.33
C LYS A 150 -5.27 -29.78 -8.85
N ASN A 151 -5.13 -30.28 -7.62
CA ASN A 151 -3.85 -30.76 -7.11
C ASN A 151 -3.39 -32.06 -7.79
N ALA A 152 -4.30 -32.99 -8.09
CA ALA A 152 -3.98 -34.20 -8.85
C ALA A 152 -3.60 -33.90 -10.32
N GLU A 153 -4.22 -32.89 -10.94
CA GLU A 153 -3.80 -32.41 -12.27
C GLU A 153 -2.44 -31.71 -12.23
N LYS A 154 -2.19 -30.87 -11.22
CA LYS A 154 -0.88 -30.24 -10.99
C LYS A 154 0.22 -31.28 -10.74
N GLU A 155 -0.02 -32.32 -9.94
CA GLU A 155 0.95 -33.41 -9.71
C GLU A 155 1.24 -34.21 -10.99
N LYS A 156 0.22 -34.45 -11.83
CA LYS A 156 0.43 -35.09 -13.15
C LYS A 156 1.24 -34.21 -14.10
N GLN A 157 1.01 -32.89 -14.08
CA GLN A 157 1.80 -31.93 -14.87
C GLN A 157 3.24 -31.82 -14.36
N GLN A 158 3.47 -31.82 -13.04
CA GLN A 158 4.82 -31.82 -12.45
C GLN A 158 5.58 -33.12 -12.71
N ARG A 159 4.92 -34.30 -12.68
CA ARG A 159 5.55 -35.58 -13.07
C ARG A 159 5.94 -35.62 -14.55
N ASN A 160 5.16 -34.97 -15.43
CA ASN A 160 5.50 -34.86 -16.85
C ASN A 160 6.61 -33.83 -17.12
N GLN A 161 6.76 -32.79 -16.28
CA GLN A 161 7.88 -31.86 -16.36
C GLN A 161 9.19 -32.46 -15.80
N LYS A 162 9.13 -33.27 -14.73
CA LYS A 162 10.32 -33.98 -14.19
C LYS A 162 10.93 -34.95 -15.20
N LYS A 163 10.11 -35.67 -16.00
CA LYS A 163 10.60 -36.53 -17.09
C LYS A 163 11.26 -35.78 -18.27
N LYS A 164 11.17 -34.45 -18.32
CA LYS A 164 11.86 -33.59 -19.31
C LYS A 164 13.03 -32.79 -18.72
N LYS A 165 13.27 -32.88 -17.40
CA LYS A 165 14.27 -32.08 -16.67
C LYS A 165 15.50 -32.86 -16.22
N ASP A 166 15.56 -34.17 -16.46
CA ASP A 166 16.74 -34.98 -16.10
C ASP A 166 17.99 -34.70 -16.96
N ASP A 167 17.93 -33.78 -17.93
CA ASP A 167 19.08 -33.37 -18.74
C ASP A 167 19.62 -31.95 -18.45
N ASP A 168 19.01 -31.16 -17.56
CA ASP A 168 19.43 -29.74 -17.40
C ASP A 168 19.07 -29.10 -16.03
N ASP A 169 19.49 -29.71 -14.92
CA ASP A 169 19.41 -29.07 -13.60
C ASP A 169 20.82 -28.80 -13.03
N GLU A 170 21.24 -27.53 -13.07
CA GLU A 170 22.01 -26.96 -11.95
C GLU A 170 21.57 -25.51 -11.69
N ILE A 171 21.23 -25.27 -10.41
CA ILE A 171 21.07 -23.96 -9.73
C ILE A 171 19.76 -23.20 -10.00
N GLY A 172 18.74 -23.57 -9.24
CA GLY A 172 17.58 -22.72 -8.94
C GLY A 172 16.80 -23.31 -7.77
N GLY A 173 16.91 -22.69 -6.59
CA GLY A 173 16.23 -23.16 -5.38
C GLY A 173 14.71 -23.29 -5.55
N PRO A 174 14.00 -24.00 -4.65
CA PRO A 174 12.57 -24.24 -4.79
C PRO A 174 11.81 -22.90 -4.80
N LYS A 175 11.13 -22.58 -5.91
CA LYS A 175 10.19 -21.46 -5.99
C LYS A 175 9.07 -21.72 -4.97
N GLU A 176 9.14 -21.13 -3.79
CA GLU A 176 8.04 -21.20 -2.81
C GLU A 176 6.73 -20.75 -3.47
N GLU A 177 5.67 -21.53 -3.33
CA GLU A 177 4.37 -21.19 -3.93
C GLU A 177 3.77 -19.99 -3.19
N LEU A 178 3.57 -18.88 -3.90
CA LEU A 178 2.94 -17.67 -3.36
C LEU A 178 1.45 -17.92 -3.16
N THR A 179 1.08 -18.43 -1.99
CA THR A 179 -0.32 -18.61 -1.60
C THR A 179 -0.86 -17.33 -0.95
N PRO A 180 -1.93 -16.71 -1.51
CA PRO A 180 -2.54 -15.48 -0.99
C PRO A 180 -2.83 -15.50 0.51
N GLU A 181 -3.31 -16.63 1.02
CA GLU A 181 -3.71 -16.79 2.43
C GLU A 181 -2.52 -16.71 3.39
N LYS A 182 -1.39 -17.34 3.05
CA LYS A 182 -0.18 -17.29 3.87
C LYS A 182 0.42 -15.88 3.90
N LEU A 183 0.40 -15.18 2.76
CA LEU A 183 0.93 -13.82 2.64
C LEU A 183 0.09 -12.80 3.42
N ALA A 184 -1.22 -13.02 3.53
CA ALA A 184 -2.12 -12.16 4.28
C ALA A 184 -2.09 -12.41 5.80
N LYS A 185 -1.72 -13.63 6.23
CA LYS A 185 -1.64 -14.04 7.65
C LYS A 185 -0.23 -13.96 8.24
N VAL A 186 0.69 -13.21 7.63
CA VAL A 186 2.07 -13.10 8.12
C VAL A 186 2.09 -12.33 9.45
N GLU A 187 2.46 -13.02 10.53
CA GLU A 187 2.61 -12.45 11.88
C GLU A 187 3.64 -11.30 11.91
N THR A 188 4.67 -11.37 11.06
CA THR A 188 5.72 -10.35 10.92
C THR A 188 5.46 -9.33 9.80
N SER A 189 4.21 -8.84 9.67
CA SER A 189 3.80 -7.92 8.59
C SER A 189 4.71 -6.69 8.43
N LEU A 190 5.20 -6.11 9.54
CA LEU A 190 6.11 -4.95 9.48
C LEU A 190 7.53 -5.30 8.99
N GLU A 191 8.01 -6.53 9.22
CA GLU A 191 9.32 -6.93 8.71
C GLU A 191 9.27 -7.14 7.19
N GLU A 192 8.18 -7.71 6.68
CA GLU A 192 7.96 -7.82 5.24
C GLU A 192 7.82 -6.44 4.57
N ALA A 193 7.14 -5.49 5.22
CA ALA A 193 7.09 -4.11 4.75
C ALA A 193 8.49 -3.47 4.67
N ILE A 194 9.38 -3.76 5.62
CA ILE A 194 10.77 -3.28 5.62
C ILE A 194 11.56 -3.85 4.45
N LYS A 195 11.31 -5.11 4.04
CA LYS A 195 11.97 -5.70 2.85
C LYS A 195 11.65 -4.90 1.59
N PHE A 196 10.38 -4.55 1.36
CA PHE A 196 9.99 -3.69 0.22
C PHE A 196 10.49 -2.24 0.35
N LEU A 197 10.57 -1.72 1.58
CA LEU A 197 11.05 -0.36 1.82
C LEU A 197 12.57 -0.21 1.63
N THR A 198 13.35 -1.26 1.90
CA THR A 198 14.82 -1.18 1.95
C THR A 198 15.43 -0.73 0.62
N PRO A 199 15.06 -1.29 -0.55
CA PRO A 199 15.57 -0.80 -1.82
C PRO A 199 15.13 0.64 -2.11
N LEU A 200 13.93 1.05 -1.70
CA LEU A 200 13.48 2.44 -1.84
C LEU A 200 14.34 3.40 -1.02
N LYS A 201 14.67 3.06 0.24
CA LYS A 201 15.55 3.88 1.09
C LYS A 201 16.97 4.02 0.53
N ASN A 202 17.46 2.99 -0.16
CA ASN A 202 18.81 2.98 -0.71
C ASN A 202 18.88 3.75 -2.03
N LEU A 203 17.91 3.52 -2.91
CA LEU A 203 17.95 3.92 -4.30
C LEU A 203 17.02 5.10 -4.64
N VAL A 204 15.90 5.25 -3.94
CA VAL A 204 14.82 6.22 -4.24
C VAL A 204 14.68 7.22 -3.09
N LYS A 205 15.80 7.87 -2.74
CA LYS A 205 15.89 8.86 -1.64
C LYS A 205 15.25 10.21 -1.99
N ASN A 206 15.07 10.49 -3.27
CA ASN A 206 14.52 11.73 -3.82
C ASN A 206 12.98 11.81 -3.72
N LYS A 207 12.30 10.69 -3.46
CA LYS A 207 10.85 10.68 -3.26
C LYS A 207 10.50 10.83 -1.79
N ILE A 208 9.55 11.72 -1.50
CA ILE A 208 9.13 11.99 -0.14
C ILE A 208 8.43 10.77 0.46
N GLU A 209 7.63 10.05 -0.33
CA GLU A 209 6.84 8.90 0.09
C GLU A 209 7.72 7.77 0.64
N THR A 210 8.94 7.60 0.12
CA THR A 210 9.92 6.64 0.66
C THR A 210 10.16 6.88 2.15
N HIS A 211 10.36 8.15 2.54
CA HIS A 211 10.63 8.51 3.93
C HIS A 211 9.36 8.51 4.76
N LEU A 212 8.20 8.86 4.18
CA LEU A 212 6.91 8.79 4.87
C LEU A 212 6.49 7.35 5.18
N PHE A 213 6.65 6.41 4.24
CA PHE A 213 6.48 4.98 4.53
C PHE A 213 7.45 4.47 5.59
N ALA A 214 8.70 4.95 5.57
CA ALA A 214 9.66 4.62 6.62
C ALA A 214 9.20 5.14 7.98
N PHE A 215 8.62 6.34 8.04
CA PHE A 215 8.04 6.88 9.27
C PHE A 215 6.90 6.00 9.77
N GLU A 216 5.90 5.68 8.94
CA GLU A 216 4.73 4.88 9.34
C GLU A 216 5.10 3.50 9.90
N ILE A 217 6.10 2.85 9.29
CA ILE A 217 6.61 1.56 9.77
C ILE A 217 7.33 1.75 11.11
N TYR A 218 8.22 2.73 11.23
CA TYR A 218 8.97 2.95 12.48
C TYR A 218 8.11 3.51 13.61
N PHE A 219 7.00 4.17 13.29
CA PHE A 219 5.99 4.59 14.23
C PHE A 219 5.33 3.39 14.91
N ARG A 220 4.86 2.41 14.12
CA ARG A 220 4.28 1.16 14.64
C ARG A 220 5.29 0.27 15.37
N LYS A 221 6.58 0.38 15.04
CA LYS A 221 7.68 -0.31 15.75
C LYS A 221 8.26 0.49 16.92
N GLU A 222 7.71 1.67 17.24
CA GLU A 222 8.15 2.56 18.32
C GLU A 222 9.65 2.95 18.26
N LYS A 223 10.22 3.07 17.05
CA LYS A 223 11.63 3.43 16.83
C LYS A 223 11.83 4.93 16.64
N PHE A 224 11.78 5.71 17.72
CA PHE A 224 11.79 7.18 17.71
C PHE A 224 12.93 7.85 16.94
N LEU A 225 14.17 7.37 17.05
CA LEU A 225 15.29 7.97 16.32
C LEU A 225 15.18 7.76 14.80
N LEU A 226 14.65 6.62 14.37
CA LEU A 226 14.41 6.34 12.96
C LEU A 226 13.21 7.12 12.43
N MET A 227 12.17 7.32 13.26
CA MET A 227 11.07 8.24 12.94
C MET A 227 11.58 9.66 12.69
N LEU A 228 12.40 10.20 13.61
CA LEU A 228 13.00 11.52 13.46
C LEU A 228 13.88 11.62 12.21
N GLN A 229 14.68 10.58 11.93
CA GLN A 229 15.50 10.53 10.72
C GLN A 229 14.64 10.58 9.45
N SER A 230 13.54 9.82 9.40
CA SER A 230 12.59 9.81 8.28
C SER A 230 11.95 11.18 8.08
N VAL A 231 11.45 11.82 9.16
CA VAL A 231 10.86 13.16 9.12
C VAL A 231 11.86 14.19 8.59
N LYS A 232 13.10 14.19 9.08
CA LYS A 232 14.14 15.12 8.61
C LYS A 232 14.44 14.97 7.12
N ARG A 233 14.51 13.73 6.62
CA ARG A 233 14.76 13.46 5.20
C ARG A 233 13.59 13.88 4.33
N ALA A 234 12.36 13.62 4.76
CA ALA A 234 11.16 14.10 4.08
C ALA A 234 11.08 15.64 4.09
N PHE A 235 11.36 16.27 5.23
CA PHE A 235 11.36 17.73 5.39
C PHE A 235 12.38 18.43 4.49
N ALA A 236 13.53 17.78 4.23
CA ALA A 236 14.53 18.29 3.29
C ALA A 236 14.08 18.23 1.81
N ILE A 237 13.06 17.43 1.48
CA ILE A 237 12.50 17.32 0.12
C ILE A 237 11.35 18.32 -0.04
N ASP A 238 10.34 18.23 0.82
CA ASP A 238 9.19 19.13 0.85
C ASP A 238 8.70 19.30 2.28
N SER A 239 8.98 20.47 2.86
CA SER A 239 8.61 20.83 4.23
C SER A 239 7.13 21.08 4.43
N SER A 240 6.38 21.33 3.35
CA SER A 240 4.96 21.70 3.40
C SER A 240 4.04 20.53 3.06
N HIS A 241 4.58 19.35 2.77
CA HIS A 241 3.80 18.19 2.34
C HIS A 241 2.73 17.78 3.38
N PRO A 242 1.44 17.62 3.00
CA PRO A 242 0.35 17.33 3.94
C PRO A 242 0.58 16.06 4.79
N TRP A 243 1.05 14.97 4.17
CA TRP A 243 1.31 13.73 4.89
C TRP A 243 2.56 13.81 5.79
N LEU A 244 3.60 14.58 5.40
CA LEU A 244 4.74 14.82 6.29
C LEU A 244 4.28 15.53 7.56
N TYR A 245 3.40 16.51 7.37
CA TYR A 245 2.85 17.27 8.46
C TYR A 245 2.06 16.39 9.46
N GLU A 246 1.30 15.40 8.98
CA GLU A 246 0.66 14.39 9.85
C GLU A 246 1.71 13.61 10.66
N CYS A 247 2.75 13.10 10.00
CA CYS A 247 3.85 12.38 10.66
C CYS A 247 4.57 13.26 11.72
N MET A 248 4.74 14.54 11.41
CA MET A 248 5.36 15.51 12.29
C MET A 248 4.54 15.70 13.58
N ILE A 249 3.21 15.87 13.48
CA ILE A 249 2.35 15.98 14.67
C ILE A 249 2.32 14.68 15.47
N GLN A 250 2.24 13.52 14.81
CA GLN A 250 2.26 12.22 15.47
C GLN A 250 3.57 12.02 16.25
N LEU A 251 4.72 12.36 15.64
CA LEU A 251 6.02 12.32 16.33
C LEU A 251 6.05 13.27 17.53
N PHE A 252 5.51 14.48 17.36
CA PHE A 252 5.53 15.46 18.43
C PHE A 252 4.62 15.05 19.60
N SER A 253 3.42 14.59 19.31
CA SER A 253 2.45 14.08 20.30
C SER A 253 3.02 12.91 21.08
N THR A 254 3.53 11.89 20.38
CA THR A 254 4.14 10.70 21.01
C THR A 254 5.41 11.06 21.80
N ALA A 255 6.27 11.93 21.27
CA ALA A 255 7.46 12.36 21.99
C ALA A 255 7.15 13.21 23.23
N VAL A 256 5.96 13.79 23.36
CA VAL A 256 5.50 14.50 24.57
C VAL A 256 4.87 13.53 25.56
N SER A 257 4.00 12.63 25.10
CA SER A 257 3.27 11.64 25.91
C SER A 257 4.19 10.52 26.41
N GLU A 258 4.89 9.84 25.50
CA GLU A 258 5.72 8.65 25.76
C GLU A 258 7.14 8.99 26.20
N SER A 259 7.54 10.26 26.06
CA SER A 259 7.99 10.99 27.25
C SER A 259 8.89 10.18 28.17
N LYS A 260 8.22 9.71 29.24
CA LYS A 260 8.76 9.19 30.49
C LYS A 260 9.51 7.87 30.35
N ASP A 261 9.18 7.03 29.37
CA ASP A 261 9.74 5.68 29.28
C ASP A 261 11.00 5.60 28.38
N LEU A 262 11.34 6.68 27.67
CA LEU A 262 12.56 6.74 26.88
C LEU A 262 13.81 7.05 27.73
N PRO A 263 14.97 6.47 27.35
CA PRO A 263 16.26 6.86 27.92
C PRO A 263 16.52 8.36 27.82
N ASP A 264 17.10 8.95 28.87
CA ASP A 264 17.32 10.40 28.97
C ASP A 264 18.15 10.98 27.81
N THR A 265 19.15 10.24 27.33
CA THR A 265 19.96 10.62 26.16
C THR A 265 19.12 10.71 24.90
N VAL A 266 18.15 9.83 24.70
CA VAL A 266 17.27 9.87 23.53
C VAL A 266 16.26 11.01 23.67
N ARG A 267 15.73 11.21 24.87
CA ARG A 267 14.79 12.31 25.18
C ARG A 267 15.41 13.68 24.93
N THR A 268 16.66 13.91 25.35
CA THR A 268 17.36 15.19 25.14
C THR A 268 17.54 15.49 23.66
N VAL A 269 17.99 14.50 22.88
CA VAL A 269 18.13 14.62 21.41
C VAL A 269 16.78 14.90 20.75
N LEU A 270 15.73 14.15 21.11
CA LEU A 270 14.39 14.35 20.56
C LEU A 270 13.87 15.76 20.87
N LYS A 271 13.95 16.22 22.12
CA LYS A 271 13.51 17.57 22.51
C LYS A 271 14.26 18.67 21.75
N GLN A 272 15.58 18.53 21.61
CA GLN A 272 16.40 19.51 20.88
C GLN A 272 16.01 19.58 19.40
N GLU A 273 15.80 18.43 18.76
CA GLU A 273 15.48 18.36 17.34
C GLU A 273 14.02 18.71 17.05
N ILE A 274 13.09 18.37 17.93
CA ILE A 274 11.70 18.84 17.87
C ILE A 274 11.68 20.37 17.99
N ASN A 275 12.43 20.96 18.92
CA ASN A 275 12.51 22.42 19.00
C ASN A 275 13.07 23.07 17.72
N ARG A 276 13.96 22.38 16.99
CA ARG A 276 14.47 22.86 15.69
C ARG A 276 13.42 22.78 14.57
N LEU A 277 12.61 21.72 14.55
CA LEU A 277 11.60 21.49 13.50
C LEU A 277 10.28 22.24 13.75
N PHE A 278 9.85 22.32 15.01
CA PHE A 278 8.52 22.84 15.41
C PHE A 278 8.58 24.17 16.16
N GLY A 279 9.77 24.60 16.58
CA GLY A 279 9.93 25.71 17.53
C GLY A 279 9.47 25.34 18.95
N ALA A 280 9.58 26.30 19.88
CA ALA A 280 9.05 26.16 21.23
C ALA A 280 7.52 26.34 21.25
N THR A 281 6.80 25.41 20.60
CA THR A 281 5.34 25.47 20.44
C THR A 281 4.67 24.21 21.00
N ASN A 282 3.33 24.23 21.09
CA ASN A 282 2.52 23.05 21.45
C ASN A 282 1.98 22.43 20.14
N PRO A 283 1.81 21.09 20.03
CA PRO A 283 1.19 20.45 18.87
C PRO A 283 -0.09 21.16 18.37
N LYS A 284 -0.97 21.61 19.28
CA LYS A 284 -2.20 22.33 18.91
C LYS A 284 -1.92 23.68 18.22
N ASN A 285 -0.98 24.47 18.76
CA ASN A 285 -0.62 25.77 18.20
C ASN A 285 0.12 25.64 16.87
N PHE A 286 0.95 24.60 16.75
CA PHE A 286 1.59 24.24 15.48
C PHE A 286 0.53 23.95 14.41
N ASN A 287 -0.56 23.26 14.79
CA ASN A 287 -1.65 22.96 13.87
C ASN A 287 -2.46 24.16 13.40
N GLU A 288 -2.79 25.07 14.32
CA GLU A 288 -3.41 26.34 13.93
C GLU A 288 -2.52 27.17 13.00
N THR A 289 -1.21 27.14 13.21
CA THR A 289 -0.25 27.89 12.38
C THR A 289 -0.16 27.31 10.97
N PHE A 290 -0.10 25.98 10.85
CA PHE A 290 -0.11 25.29 9.56
C PHE A 290 -1.42 25.52 8.80
N LEU A 291 -2.56 25.37 9.47
CA LEU A 291 -3.87 25.62 8.86
C LEU A 291 -4.00 27.06 8.33
N LYS A 292 -3.49 28.06 9.06
CA LYS A 292 -3.48 29.47 8.61
C LYS A 292 -2.60 29.71 7.41
N ARG A 293 -1.48 28.98 7.27
CA ARG A 293 -0.55 29.13 6.14
C ARG A 293 -1.05 28.46 4.87
N ASN A 294 -1.79 27.36 5.01
CA ASN A 294 -2.21 26.50 3.90
C ASN A 294 -3.74 26.39 3.79
N SER A 295 -4.47 27.43 4.21
CA SER A 295 -5.94 27.45 4.29
C SER A 295 -6.63 27.38 2.92
N ASP A 296 -5.90 27.68 1.86
CA ASP A 296 -6.37 27.66 0.48
C ASP A 296 -6.26 26.26 -0.15
N SER A 297 -5.52 25.31 0.44
CA SER A 297 -5.27 24.01 -0.18
C SER A 297 -6.06 22.88 0.47
N LEU A 298 -6.91 22.20 -0.29
CA LEU A 298 -7.78 21.13 0.23
C LEU A 298 -7.00 19.96 0.87
N PRO A 299 -5.92 19.43 0.27
CA PRO A 299 -5.10 18.38 0.91
C PRO A 299 -4.51 18.80 2.27
N HIS A 300 -4.01 20.04 2.37
CA HIS A 300 -3.42 20.55 3.61
C HIS A 300 -4.48 20.73 4.70
N ARG A 301 -5.68 21.19 4.31
CA ARG A 301 -6.84 21.28 5.21
C ARG A 301 -7.27 19.90 5.71
N LEU A 302 -7.28 18.89 4.84
CA LEU A 302 -7.61 17.51 5.23
C LEU A 302 -6.62 16.99 6.28
N SER A 303 -5.31 17.11 6.03
CA SER A 303 -4.29 16.70 7.00
C SER A 303 -4.39 17.49 8.32
N ALA A 304 -4.61 18.80 8.26
CA ALA A 304 -4.84 19.62 9.45
C ALA A 304 -6.09 19.17 10.23
N ALA A 305 -7.18 18.85 9.54
CA ALA A 305 -8.41 18.35 10.14
C ALA A 305 -8.22 17.00 10.82
N LYS A 306 -7.54 16.04 10.18
CA LYS A 306 -7.16 14.77 10.81
C LYS A 306 -6.37 15.00 12.10
N MET A 307 -5.42 15.93 12.07
CA MET A 307 -4.60 16.27 13.24
C MET A 307 -5.37 17.04 14.33
N VAL A 308 -6.39 17.83 13.98
CA VAL A 308 -7.31 18.44 14.98
C VAL A 308 -8.01 17.33 15.77
N TYR A 309 -8.58 16.34 15.08
CA TYR A 309 -9.27 15.23 15.72
C TYR A 309 -8.31 14.34 16.52
N TYR A 310 -7.14 14.03 15.96
CA TYR A 310 -6.10 13.25 16.63
C TYR A 310 -5.61 13.89 17.95
N LEU A 311 -5.42 15.21 17.99
CA LEU A 311 -4.98 15.93 19.19
C LEU A 311 -6.12 16.21 20.17
N ASP A 312 -7.36 16.29 19.70
CA ASP A 312 -8.53 16.60 20.50
C ASP A 312 -9.81 15.98 19.92
N PRO A 313 -10.19 14.77 20.39
CA PRO A 313 -11.38 14.08 19.90
C PRO A 313 -12.67 14.89 20.10
N SER A 314 -12.72 15.79 21.09
CA SER A 314 -13.90 16.65 21.32
C SER A 314 -14.14 17.67 20.21
N SER A 315 -13.11 17.98 19.42
CA SER A 315 -13.16 18.95 18.32
C SER A 315 -13.56 18.32 16.97
N GLN A 316 -14.17 17.13 16.98
CA GLN A 316 -14.58 16.40 15.78
C GLN A 316 -15.43 17.25 14.81
N LYS A 317 -16.41 17.99 15.33
CA LYS A 317 -17.29 18.85 14.52
C LYS A 317 -16.48 19.88 13.70
N ARG A 318 -15.48 20.49 14.34
CA ARG A 318 -14.59 21.46 13.70
C ARG A 318 -13.71 20.79 12.64
N ALA A 319 -13.17 19.60 12.92
CA ALA A 319 -12.37 18.84 11.96
C ALA A 319 -13.19 18.52 10.69
N ILE A 320 -14.44 18.07 10.85
CA ILE A 320 -15.34 17.79 9.72
C ILE A 320 -15.60 19.05 8.91
N GLU A 321 -15.95 20.17 9.55
CA GLU A 321 -16.18 21.44 8.84
C GLU A 321 -14.94 21.89 8.04
N LEU A 322 -13.74 21.72 8.61
CA LEU A 322 -12.48 22.07 7.94
C LEU A 322 -12.20 21.20 6.70
N ALA A 323 -12.46 19.89 6.78
CA ALA A 323 -12.21 18.94 5.68
C ALA A 323 -13.29 18.98 4.59
N THR A 324 -14.54 19.26 4.96
CA THR A 324 -15.72 19.19 4.06
C THR A 324 -16.05 20.50 3.34
N THR A 325 -15.31 21.57 3.63
CA THR A 325 -15.46 22.83 2.90
C THR A 325 -15.02 22.65 1.45
N LEU A 326 -15.90 22.98 0.50
CA LEU A 326 -15.68 22.84 -0.94
C LEU A 326 -15.82 24.20 -1.64
N ASP A 327 -15.21 25.25 -1.09
CA ASP A 327 -15.25 26.60 -1.66
C ASP A 327 -14.53 26.63 -3.02
N GLU A 328 -14.94 27.56 -3.89
CA GLU A 328 -14.32 27.73 -5.22
C GLU A 328 -12.90 28.31 -5.15
N SER A 329 -12.56 28.98 -4.05
CA SER A 329 -11.24 29.54 -3.79
C SER A 329 -10.18 28.49 -3.44
N LEU A 330 -10.56 27.21 -3.32
CA LEU A 330 -9.65 26.15 -2.89
C LEU A 330 -8.76 25.63 -4.03
N THR A 331 -7.46 25.72 -3.81
CA THR A 331 -6.41 25.08 -4.60
C THR A 331 -6.47 23.56 -4.43
N ASN A 332 -6.27 22.83 -5.53
CA ASN A 332 -6.34 21.36 -5.59
C ASN A 332 -7.70 20.77 -5.19
N ARG A 333 -8.81 21.49 -5.38
CA ARG A 333 -10.17 20.93 -5.30
C ARG A 333 -10.49 20.11 -6.55
N ASN A 334 -10.06 18.84 -6.57
CA ASN A 334 -10.31 17.90 -7.67
C ASN A 334 -10.95 16.60 -7.16
N LEU A 335 -11.37 15.73 -8.08
CA LEU A 335 -12.05 14.47 -7.74
C LEU A 335 -11.21 13.61 -6.79
N GLN A 336 -9.90 13.50 -7.04
CA GLN A 336 -8.98 12.70 -6.24
C GLN A 336 -8.96 13.16 -4.77
N THR A 337 -8.75 14.45 -4.54
CA THR A 337 -8.74 15.02 -3.18
C THR A 337 -10.09 14.93 -2.48
N CYS A 338 -11.20 15.04 -3.23
CA CYS A 338 -12.53 14.89 -2.66
C CYS A 338 -12.82 13.43 -2.27
N MET A 339 -12.32 12.47 -3.05
CA MET A 339 -12.36 11.05 -2.70
C MET A 339 -11.51 10.76 -1.46
N GLU A 340 -10.34 11.37 -1.31
CA GLU A 340 -9.52 11.24 -0.10
C GLU A 340 -10.20 11.80 1.15
N VAL A 341 -10.93 12.92 1.04
CA VAL A 341 -11.77 13.46 2.13
C VAL A 341 -12.87 12.45 2.49
N LEU A 342 -13.51 11.85 1.49
CA LEU A 342 -14.55 10.84 1.70
C LEU A 342 -14.00 9.58 2.36
N GLU A 343 -12.85 9.08 1.89
CA GLU A 343 -12.15 7.95 2.47
C GLU A 343 -11.79 8.21 3.94
N ALA A 344 -11.30 9.41 4.28
CA ALA A 344 -10.98 9.79 5.65
C ALA A 344 -12.23 9.86 6.58
N LEU A 345 -13.41 10.13 6.01
CA LEU A 345 -14.66 10.07 6.77
C LEU A 345 -15.15 8.63 6.96
N CYS A 346 -14.89 7.76 5.98
CA CYS A 346 -15.24 6.34 6.04
C CYS A 346 -14.31 5.52 6.94
N ASP A 347 -13.01 5.85 6.97
CA ASP A 347 -11.99 5.10 7.71
C ASP A 347 -11.93 5.46 9.21
N GLY A 348 -12.73 6.43 9.65
CA GLY A 348 -12.79 6.89 11.04
C GLY A 348 -11.70 7.89 11.42
N SER A 349 -10.87 8.36 10.48
CA SER A 349 -9.82 9.38 10.73
C SER A 349 -10.39 10.70 11.25
N LEU A 350 -11.68 10.97 11.04
CA LEU A 350 -12.41 12.11 11.60
C LEU A 350 -13.56 11.68 12.54
N GLY A 351 -13.50 10.46 13.09
CA GLY A 351 -14.51 9.87 13.97
C GLY A 351 -15.79 9.42 13.26
N ASP A 352 -16.76 8.92 14.03
CA ASP A 352 -18.02 8.40 13.49
C ASP A 352 -18.87 9.52 12.89
N CYS A 353 -19.09 9.44 11.57
CA CYS A 353 -19.76 10.48 10.80
C CYS A 353 -21.07 9.96 10.18
N GLU A 354 -22.21 10.14 10.87
CA GLU A 354 -23.53 9.80 10.31
C GLU A 354 -23.94 10.69 9.10
N LYS A 355 -23.28 11.84 8.90
CA LYS A 355 -23.58 12.81 7.83
C LYS A 355 -22.89 12.53 6.49
N LEU A 356 -22.30 11.35 6.33
CA LEU A 356 -21.58 10.89 5.13
C LEU A 356 -22.40 11.06 3.83
N LEU A 357 -23.70 10.74 3.88
CA LEU A 357 -24.61 10.80 2.73
C LEU A 357 -24.76 12.21 2.11
N LYS A 358 -24.83 13.26 2.93
CA LYS A 358 -25.00 14.64 2.44
C LYS A 358 -23.76 15.16 1.72
N LEU A 359 -22.57 14.74 2.17
CA LEU A 359 -21.32 15.11 1.52
C LEU A 359 -21.14 14.34 0.21
N ILE A 360 -21.47 13.05 0.20
CA ILE A 360 -21.50 12.24 -1.03
C ILE A 360 -22.44 12.89 -2.06
N GLU A 361 -23.65 13.29 -1.67
CA GLU A 361 -24.58 14.00 -2.55
C GLU A 361 -23.98 15.30 -3.11
N GLN A 362 -23.33 16.13 -2.27
CA GLN A 362 -22.69 17.36 -2.74
C GLN A 362 -21.53 17.13 -3.70
N ILE A 363 -20.68 16.14 -3.41
CA ILE A 363 -19.56 15.75 -4.28
C ILE A 363 -20.11 15.20 -5.60
N VAL A 364 -21.07 14.27 -5.54
CA VAL A 364 -21.72 13.67 -6.72
C VAL A 364 -22.40 14.74 -7.56
N ILE A 365 -23.18 15.66 -6.99
CA ILE A 365 -23.85 16.73 -7.75
C ILE A 365 -22.82 17.61 -8.46
N ARG A 366 -21.79 18.09 -7.76
CA ARG A 366 -20.78 19.01 -8.33
C ARG A 366 -19.89 18.36 -9.38
N PHE A 367 -19.45 17.11 -9.16
CA PHE A 367 -18.59 16.41 -10.12
C PHE A 367 -19.38 15.76 -11.26
N SER A 368 -20.64 15.35 -11.06
CA SER A 368 -21.53 14.94 -12.15
C SER A 368 -21.81 16.11 -13.09
N LEU A 369 -22.02 17.31 -12.56
CA LEU A 369 -22.14 18.54 -13.36
C LEU A 369 -20.84 18.85 -14.13
N MET A 370 -19.65 18.67 -13.53
CA MET A 370 -18.38 18.85 -14.24
C MET A 370 -18.15 17.80 -15.34
N LEU A 371 -18.46 16.53 -15.09
CA LEU A 371 -18.38 15.46 -16.11
C LEU A 371 -19.37 15.72 -17.25
N TRP A 372 -20.58 16.18 -16.94
CA TRP A 372 -21.57 16.59 -17.95
C TRP A 372 -21.10 17.79 -18.78
N LEU A 373 -20.56 18.84 -18.14
CA LEU A 373 -20.01 20.02 -18.81
C LEU A 373 -18.78 19.69 -19.65
N SER A 374 -17.91 18.79 -19.19
CA SER A 374 -16.73 18.34 -19.96
C SER A 374 -17.15 17.54 -21.19
N CYS A 375 -18.13 16.63 -21.07
CA CYS A 375 -18.72 15.93 -22.22
C CYS A 375 -19.42 16.89 -23.19
N LEU A 376 -20.09 17.95 -22.70
CA LEU A 376 -20.73 18.98 -23.53
C LEU A 376 -19.73 19.89 -24.25
N LEU A 377 -18.58 20.16 -23.63
CA LEU A 377 -17.48 20.92 -24.23
C LEU A 377 -16.74 20.12 -25.30
N ASP A 378 -16.57 18.81 -25.10
CA ASP A 378 -16.02 17.90 -26.12
C ASP A 378 -16.99 17.67 -27.27
N MET A 379 -18.31 17.65 -27.03
CA MET A 379 -19.32 17.60 -28.11
C MET A 379 -19.44 18.88 -28.93
N LYS A 380 -18.97 20.04 -28.46
CA LYS A 380 -18.91 21.29 -29.23
C LYS A 380 -17.63 21.44 -30.06
N ARG A 381 -16.69 20.48 -29.96
CA ARG A 381 -15.42 20.45 -30.71
C ARG A 381 -15.38 19.39 -31.82
N ILE A 382 -16.51 18.75 -32.10
CA ILE A 382 -16.76 17.93 -33.29
C ILE A 382 -17.80 18.68 -34.13
#